data_AF-A0A061ILD3-F1
#
_entry.id   AF-A0A061ILD3-F1
#
_cell.length_a   1.000
_cell.length_b   1.000
_cell.length_c   1.000
_cell.angle_alpha   90.00
_cell.angle_beta   90.00
_cell.angle_gamma   90.00
#
_symmetry.space_group_name_H-M   'P 1'
#
loop_
_entity.id
_entity.type
_entity.pdbx_description
1 polymer ?
#
loop_
_entity_poly.entity_id
_entity_poly.type
_entity_poly.pdbx_seq_one_letter_code
_entity_poly.pdbx_strand_id
1 'polypeptide(L)'
;MKLDVGKVLQAGVLDDWYPLQGGQGQVHLRLEWLSLLPDAEKLDQVLQWNRGISSRPEPPSAAILVVYLDRAQDLPLKKGNKEPNPMVQLSVQDVTRESKATYSTNCPVWEEAFRFFLQDPRSQELDVQ
;
A
#
# COMPACT_ATOMS: atom_id res chain seq x y z
N MET A 1 14.63 3.31 -23.17
CA MET A 1 13.94 2.05 -23.42
C MET A 1 12.52 2.23 -22.94
N LYS A 2 11.52 1.81 -23.71
CA LYS A 2 10.12 1.79 -23.26
C LYS A 2 9.69 0.34 -23.19
N LEU A 3 9.37 -0.14 -21.99
CA LEU A 3 8.82 -1.47 -21.79
C LEU A 3 7.30 -1.37 -21.71
N ASP A 4 6.62 -2.26 -22.42
CA ASP A 4 5.17 -2.38 -22.35
C ASP A 4 4.78 -3.28 -21.18
N VAL A 5 4.07 -2.72 -20.21
CA VAL A 5 3.57 -3.45 -19.03
C VAL A 5 2.61 -4.57 -19.42
N GLY A 6 1.91 -4.45 -20.56
CA GLY A 6 1.05 -5.51 -21.10
C GLY A 6 1.80 -6.80 -21.41
N LYS A 7 3.09 -6.72 -21.77
CA LYS A 7 3.93 -7.91 -21.96
C LYS A 7 4.24 -8.62 -20.64
N VAL A 8 4.44 -7.87 -19.56
CA VAL A 8 4.66 -8.44 -18.22
C VAL A 8 3.40 -9.13 -17.74
N LEU A 9 2.23 -8.51 -17.93
CA LEU A 9 0.92 -9.10 -17.63
C LEU A 9 0.71 -10.43 -18.36
N GLN A 10 1.01 -10.48 -19.66
CA GLN A 10 0.84 -11.70 -20.47
C GLN A 10 1.81 -12.82 -20.07
N ALA A 11 3.06 -12.48 -19.73
CA ALA A 11 4.09 -13.45 -19.40
C ALA A 11 4.03 -13.93 -17.93
N GLY A 12 3.45 -13.14 -17.03
CA GLY A 12 3.50 -13.36 -15.58
C GLY A 12 4.85 -12.98 -14.97
N VAL A 13 5.94 -13.54 -15.52
CA VAL A 13 7.32 -13.20 -15.15
C VAL A 13 8.14 -12.97 -16.42
N LEU A 14 8.92 -11.88 -16.45
CA LEU A 14 9.97 -11.63 -17.44
C LEU A 14 11.32 -11.53 -16.74
N ASP A 15 12.38 -12.10 -17.30
CA ASP A 15 13.74 -12.07 -16.75
C ASP A 15 14.74 -12.03 -17.89
N ASP A 16 15.07 -10.81 -18.36
CA ASP A 16 15.77 -10.60 -19.63
C ASP A 16 16.74 -9.40 -19.59
N TRP A 17 17.68 -9.41 -20.55
CA TRP A 17 18.57 -8.29 -20.83
C TRP A 17 17.97 -7.33 -21.86
N TYR A 18 17.89 -6.05 -21.51
CA TYR A 18 17.34 -5.01 -22.36
C TYR A 18 18.40 -3.96 -22.73
N PRO A 19 18.51 -3.56 -24.01
CA PRO A 19 19.45 -2.53 -24.43
C PRO A 19 19.05 -1.13 -23.93
N LEU A 20 20.05 -0.35 -23.52
CA LEU A 20 19.85 1.05 -23.14
C LEU A 20 19.50 1.91 -24.37
N GLN A 21 18.64 2.90 -24.19
CA GLN A 21 18.30 3.85 -25.26
C GLN A 21 19.16 5.10 -25.11
N GLY A 22 19.89 5.46 -26.17
CA GLY A 22 20.77 6.64 -26.17
C GLY A 22 22.20 6.39 -25.69
N GLY A 23 22.65 5.13 -25.60
CA GLY A 23 24.01 4.78 -25.19
C GLY A 23 24.36 3.33 -25.52
N GLN A 24 25.55 2.90 -25.09
CA GLN A 24 26.00 1.51 -25.17
C GLN A 24 25.70 0.77 -23.86
N GLY A 25 25.39 -0.53 -23.95
CA GLY A 25 25.17 -1.38 -22.78
C GLY A 25 23.75 -1.93 -22.66
N GLN A 26 23.56 -2.82 -21.69
CA GLN A 26 22.29 -3.49 -21.39
C GLN A 26 22.02 -3.48 -19.89
N VAL A 27 20.75 -3.58 -19.52
CA VAL A 27 20.28 -3.78 -18.15
C VAL A 27 19.54 -5.11 -18.05
N HIS A 28 19.85 -5.89 -17.03
CA HIS A 28 19.09 -7.09 -16.70
C HIS A 28 17.90 -6.71 -15.82
N LEU A 29 16.69 -7.07 -16.24
CA LEU A 29 15.47 -6.79 -15.49
C LEU A 29 14.67 -8.07 -15.30
N ARG A 30 14.37 -8.36 -14.03
CA ARG A 30 13.35 -9.32 -13.63
C ARG A 30 12.09 -8.57 -13.22
N LEU A 31 10.96 -8.89 -13.86
CA LEU A 31 9.67 -8.22 -13.69
C LEU A 31 8.62 -9.29 -13.43
N GLU A 32 7.77 -9.05 -12.44
CA GLU A 32 6.76 -10.01 -12.00
C GLU A 32 5.41 -9.32 -11.87
N TRP A 33 4.38 -9.91 -12.49
CA TRP A 33 3.00 -9.46 -12.40
C TRP A 33 2.28 -10.20 -11.28
N LEU A 34 1.99 -9.49 -10.19
CA LEU A 34 1.32 -10.04 -9.01
C LEU A 34 -0.21 -9.82 -9.11
N SER A 35 -0.97 -10.86 -8.76
CA SER A 35 -2.43 -10.80 -8.69
C SER A 35 -2.90 -10.82 -7.23
N LEU A 36 -3.99 -10.10 -6.95
CA LEU A 36 -4.61 -10.13 -5.64
C LEU A 36 -5.37 -11.45 -5.46
N LEU A 37 -5.14 -12.10 -4.32
CA LEU A 37 -5.87 -13.28 -3.91
C LEU A 37 -6.93 -12.89 -2.87
N PRO A 38 -8.12 -13.53 -2.88
CA PRO A 38 -9.19 -13.23 -1.93
C PRO A 38 -8.96 -13.86 -0.55
N ASP A 39 -7.97 -14.74 -0.42
CA ASP A 39 -7.66 -15.52 0.78
C ASP A 39 -6.15 -15.58 1.04
N ALA A 40 -5.79 -16.13 2.20
CA ALA A 40 -4.41 -16.22 2.68
C ALA A 40 -3.73 -17.57 2.38
N GLU A 41 -4.30 -18.44 1.53
CA GLU A 41 -3.80 -19.81 1.33
C GLU A 41 -2.33 -19.86 0.87
N LYS A 42 -1.90 -18.86 0.08
CA LYS A 42 -0.53 -18.77 -0.44
C LYS A 42 0.41 -17.90 0.41
N LEU A 43 -0.08 -17.33 1.52
CA LEU A 43 0.68 -16.33 2.29
C LEU A 43 2.03 -16.88 2.78
N ASP A 44 2.05 -18.09 3.35
CA ASP A 44 3.31 -18.68 3.84
C ASP A 44 4.33 -18.91 2.72
N GLN A 45 3.85 -19.29 1.52
CA GLN A 45 4.71 -19.46 0.34
C GLN A 45 5.30 -18.12 -0.11
N VAL A 46 4.48 -17.06 -0.15
CA VAL A 46 4.91 -15.71 -0.53
C VAL A 46 5.92 -15.16 0.49
N LEU A 47 5.69 -15.34 1.78
CA LEU A 47 6.61 -14.87 2.82
C LEU A 47 7.95 -15.61 2.77
N GLN A 48 7.92 -16.93 2.52
CA GLN A 48 9.14 -17.70 2.33
C GLN A 48 9.90 -17.26 1.08
N TRP A 49 9.19 -16.98 -0.02
CA TRP A 49 9.78 -16.46 -1.25
C TRP A 49 10.41 -15.06 -1.03
N ASN A 50 9.70 -14.14 -0.39
CA ASN A 50 10.15 -12.78 -0.12
C ASN A 50 11.44 -12.72 0.71
N ARG A 51 11.66 -13.68 1.62
CA ARG A 51 12.93 -13.81 2.37
C ARG A 51 14.13 -14.13 1.48
N GLY A 52 13.91 -14.80 0.35
CA GLY A 52 14.95 -15.15 -0.62
C GLY A 52 15.29 -14.03 -1.60
N ILE A 53 14.47 -12.97 -1.66
CA ILE A 53 14.70 -11.82 -2.50
C ILE A 53 15.68 -10.89 -1.79
N SER A 54 16.84 -10.66 -2.40
CA SER A 54 17.85 -9.71 -1.94
C SER A 54 17.44 -8.27 -2.26
N SER A 55 16.33 -7.80 -1.70
CA SER A 55 15.97 -6.38 -1.67
C SER A 55 16.58 -5.74 -0.42
N ARG A 56 17.28 -4.61 -0.61
CA ARG A 56 17.74 -3.75 0.49
C ARG A 56 16.99 -2.42 0.39
N PRO A 57 16.52 -1.83 1.50
CA PRO A 57 16.71 -2.23 2.90
C PRO A 57 15.71 -3.26 3.45
N GLU A 58 14.55 -3.44 2.82
CA GLU A 58 13.42 -4.23 3.36
C GLU A 58 12.94 -5.32 2.39
N PRO A 59 12.36 -6.43 2.90
CA PRO A 59 11.79 -7.47 2.06
C PRO A 59 10.57 -6.96 1.28
N PRO A 60 10.19 -7.61 0.16
CA PRO A 60 9.01 -7.22 -0.59
C PRO A 60 7.71 -7.42 0.21
N SER A 61 6.67 -6.71 -0.21
CA SER A 61 5.32 -6.84 0.37
C SER A 61 4.66 -8.17 -0.03
N ALA A 62 3.98 -8.80 0.91
CA ALA A 62 3.19 -10.01 0.70
C ALA A 62 1.69 -9.73 0.54
N ALA A 63 1.20 -8.58 0.99
CA ALA A 63 -0.21 -8.23 0.94
C ALA A 63 -0.44 -6.73 0.70
N ILE A 64 -1.68 -6.38 0.34
CA ILE A 64 -2.18 -5.01 0.28
C ILE A 64 -3.34 -4.85 1.26
N LEU A 65 -3.33 -3.79 2.06
CA LEU A 65 -4.46 -3.37 2.88
C LEU A 65 -5.13 -2.17 2.22
N VAL A 66 -6.42 -2.29 1.94
CA VAL A 66 -7.25 -1.21 1.42
C VAL A 66 -8.24 -0.82 2.50
N VAL A 67 -8.19 0.44 2.95
CA VAL A 67 -9.09 0.98 3.97
C VAL A 67 -10.00 1.99 3.31
N TYR A 68 -11.31 1.83 3.46
CA TYR A 68 -12.29 2.83 3.07
C TYR A 68 -12.79 3.57 4.31
N LEU A 69 -12.38 4.82 4.47
CA LEU A 69 -12.80 5.70 5.56
C LEU A 69 -14.10 6.39 5.17
N ASP A 70 -15.23 5.90 5.69
CA ASP A 70 -16.55 6.46 5.43
C ASP A 70 -16.79 7.72 6.27
N ARG A 71 -17.09 7.56 7.56
CA ARG A 71 -17.52 8.63 8.46
C ARG A 71 -17.23 8.31 9.92
N ALA A 72 -17.36 9.34 10.77
CA ALA A 72 -17.50 9.19 12.22
C ALA A 72 -18.75 9.94 12.69
N GLN A 73 -19.19 9.64 13.91
CA GLN A 73 -20.38 10.25 14.51
C GLN A 73 -20.14 10.52 16.00
N ASP A 74 -20.78 11.56 16.52
CA ASP A 74 -20.77 11.94 17.94
C ASP A 74 -19.35 12.13 18.52
N LEU A 75 -18.45 12.71 17.72
CA LEU A 75 -17.10 13.03 18.18
C LEU A 75 -17.13 14.03 19.35
N PRO A 76 -16.16 13.93 20.28
CA PRO A 76 -16.07 14.85 21.40
C PRO A 76 -15.99 16.32 20.97
N LEU A 77 -16.82 17.16 21.58
CA LEU A 77 -16.76 18.61 21.36
C LEU A 77 -15.50 19.21 21.98
N LYS A 78 -15.02 20.30 21.38
CA LYS A 78 -13.95 21.13 21.94
C LYS A 78 -14.46 21.83 23.22
N LYS A 79 -13.52 22.28 24.06
CA LYS A 79 -13.81 23.11 25.24
C LYS A 79 -14.75 24.27 24.88
N GLY A 80 -15.82 24.43 25.66
CA GLY A 80 -16.87 25.41 25.40
C GLY A 80 -17.96 24.94 24.43
N ASN A 81 -18.16 23.62 24.30
CA ASN A 81 -19.20 22.99 23.47
C ASN A 81 -19.15 23.41 21.99
N LYS A 82 -17.94 23.57 21.45
CA LYS A 82 -17.73 23.92 20.04
C LYS A 82 -17.44 22.69 19.20
N GLU A 83 -17.91 22.72 17.95
CA GLU A 83 -17.66 21.65 16.98
C GLU A 83 -16.15 21.47 16.69
N PRO A 84 -15.67 20.21 16.56
CA PRO A 84 -14.30 19.93 16.20
C PRO A 84 -14.01 20.17 14.71
N ASN A 85 -12.74 20.02 14.32
CA ASN A 85 -12.33 19.94 12.91
C ASN A 85 -11.63 18.57 12.69
N PRO A 86 -12.40 17.49 12.52
CA PRO A 86 -11.86 16.13 12.49
C PRO A 86 -10.96 15.85 11.28
N MET A 87 -9.89 15.10 11.52
CA MET A 87 -9.01 14.47 10.54
C MET A 87 -8.57 13.13 11.13
N VAL A 88 -8.38 12.12 10.30
CA VAL A 88 -7.95 10.77 10.71
C VAL A 88 -6.55 10.50 10.19
N GLN A 89 -5.67 10.03 11.06
CA GLN A 89 -4.37 9.49 10.68
C GLN A 89 -4.44 7.95 10.72
N LEU A 90 -4.11 7.33 9.59
CA LEU A 90 -4.02 5.88 9.43
C LEU A 90 -2.56 5.50 9.29
N SER A 91 -2.06 4.64 10.18
CA SER A 91 -0.65 4.24 10.18
C SER A 91 -0.48 2.73 10.16
N VAL A 92 0.45 2.24 9.35
CA VAL A 92 0.96 0.87 9.43
C VAL A 92 2.48 0.98 9.55
N GLN A 93 3.01 0.60 10.71
CA GLN A 93 4.43 0.79 11.06
C GLN A 93 4.87 2.27 10.88
N ASP A 94 5.83 2.54 9.99
CA ASP A 94 6.39 3.86 9.69
C ASP A 94 5.64 4.61 8.57
N VAL A 95 4.64 3.98 7.95
CA VAL A 95 3.84 4.58 6.88
C VAL A 95 2.55 5.16 7.45
N THR A 96 2.47 6.49 7.49
CA THR A 96 1.25 7.24 7.87
C THR A 96 0.58 7.87 6.65
N ARG A 97 -0.75 7.81 6.62
CA ARG A 97 -1.62 8.50 5.67
C ARG A 97 -2.66 9.32 6.43
N GLU A 98 -3.00 10.50 5.93
CA GLU A 98 -3.95 11.40 6.58
C GLU A 98 -5.16 11.62 5.68
N SER A 99 -6.33 11.67 6.30
CA SER A 99 -7.55 12.10 5.63
C SER A 99 -7.55 13.60 5.39
N LYS A 100 -8.46 14.06 4.53
CA LYS A 100 -8.82 15.48 4.51
C LYS A 100 -9.37 15.89 5.88
N ALA A 101 -9.07 17.12 6.28
CA ALA A 101 -9.73 17.74 7.43
C ALA A 101 -11.17 18.12 7.05
N THR A 102 -12.09 17.80 7.94
CA THR A 102 -13.48 18.29 7.93
C THR A 102 -13.59 19.41 8.96
N TYR A 103 -14.55 20.32 8.79
CA TYR A 103 -14.59 21.57 9.56
C TYR A 103 -15.91 21.75 10.28
N SER A 104 -15.83 22.15 11.55
CA SER A 104 -16.97 22.51 12.40
C SER A 104 -18.07 21.45 12.40
N THR A 105 -17.69 20.18 12.59
CA THR A 105 -18.64 19.05 12.70
C THR A 105 -18.09 17.98 13.63
N ASN A 106 -18.97 17.37 14.42
CA ASN A 106 -18.70 16.15 15.20
C ASN A 106 -19.16 14.86 14.48
N CYS A 107 -19.76 15.00 13.30
CA CYS A 107 -20.21 13.90 12.44
C CYS A 107 -19.56 14.01 11.05
N PRO A 108 -18.22 13.87 10.95
CA PRO A 108 -17.51 14.03 9.68
C PRO A 108 -17.78 12.88 8.71
N VAL A 109 -17.80 13.20 7.42
CA VAL A 109 -17.86 12.24 6.30
C VAL A 109 -16.64 12.48 5.42
N TRP A 110 -15.85 11.44 5.16
CA TRP A 110 -14.63 11.49 4.35
C TRP A 110 -14.77 10.80 3.01
N GLU A 111 -15.38 9.60 3.00
CA GLU A 111 -15.54 8.76 1.80
C GLU A 111 -14.23 8.58 1.02
N GLU A 112 -13.14 8.35 1.74
CA GLU A 112 -11.77 8.33 1.22
C GLU A 112 -11.14 6.94 1.29
N ALA A 113 -10.42 6.53 0.23
CA ALA A 113 -9.78 5.22 0.16
C ALA A 113 -8.25 5.34 0.34
N PHE A 114 -7.72 4.54 1.25
CA PHE A 114 -6.29 4.46 1.57
C PHE A 114 -5.73 3.08 1.21
N ARG A 115 -4.43 3.04 0.90
CA ARG A 115 -3.72 1.82 0.51
C ARG A 115 -2.39 1.73 1.25
N PHE A 116 -2.14 0.56 1.83
CA PHE A 116 -0.88 0.20 2.48
C PHE A 116 -0.35 -1.10 1.91
N PHE A 117 0.97 -1.21 1.78
CA PHE A 117 1.64 -2.45 1.41
C PHE A 117 2.18 -3.11 2.68
N LEU A 118 1.90 -4.39 2.86
CA LEU A 118 2.26 -5.15 4.05
C LEU A 118 3.34 -6.17 3.70
N GLN A 119 4.44 -6.19 4.45
CA GLN A 119 5.47 -7.22 4.38
C GLN A 119 4.97 -8.54 4.97
N ASP A 120 4.41 -8.51 6.18
CA ASP A 120 3.72 -9.64 6.80
C ASP A 120 2.43 -9.16 7.48
N PRO A 121 1.25 -9.48 6.92
CA PRO A 121 -0.04 -9.07 7.47
C PRO A 121 -0.35 -9.67 8.85
N ARG A 122 0.45 -10.64 9.34
CA ARG A 122 0.25 -11.27 10.66
C ARG A 122 0.90 -10.49 11.80
N SER A 123 1.87 -9.62 11.49
CA SER A 123 2.63 -8.85 12.48
C SER A 123 2.45 -7.35 12.36
N GLN A 124 1.74 -6.89 11.33
CA GLN A 124 1.51 -5.47 11.06
C GLN A 124 0.08 -5.11 11.42
N GLU A 125 -0.05 -4.06 12.23
CA GLU A 125 -1.34 -3.55 12.70
C GLU A 125 -1.63 -2.18 12.06
N LEU A 126 -2.91 -1.93 11.80
CA LEU A 126 -3.40 -0.61 11.41
C LEU A 126 -3.72 0.18 12.68
N ASP A 127 -3.00 1.28 12.88
CA ASP A 127 -3.31 2.27 13.89
C ASP A 127 -4.18 3.39 13.30
N VAL A 128 -5.19 3.81 14.06
CA VAL A 128 -6.17 4.82 13.65
C VAL A 128 -6.24 5.89 14.74
N GLN A 129 -5.83 7.11 14.41
CA GLN A 129 -5.76 8.26 15.32
C GLN A 129 -6.64 9.41 14.85
#